data_AF-A0AAU1WZW7-F1
#
_entry.id   AF-A0AAU1WZW7-F1
#
_cell.length_a   1.000
_cell.length_b   1.000
_cell.length_c   1.000
_cell.angle_alpha   90.00
_cell.angle_beta   90.00
_cell.angle_gamma   90.00
#
_symmetry.space_group_name_H-M   'P 1'
#
loop_
_entity.id
_entity.type
_entity.pdbx_description
1 polymer ?
#
loop_
_entity_poly.entity_id
_entity_poly.type
_entity_poly.pdbx_seq_one_letter_code
_entity_poly.pdbx_strand_id
1 'polypeptide(L)' 'MLRRRPQVLWLLVPYVLYLGALPWVNRVEPVVFGLPFLFVWMLGATVLTPVAVWLTRRGDRR' A
#
# COMPACT_ATOMS: atom_id res chain seq x y z
N MET A 1 -7.86 -17.37 12.95
CA MET A 1 -8.72 -16.24 12.50
C MET A 1 -8.60 -15.97 11.00
N LEU A 2 -7.40 -15.77 10.42
CA LEU A 2 -7.21 -15.49 8.98
C LEU A 2 -7.86 -16.52 8.02
N ARG A 3 -7.80 -17.82 8.33
CA ARG A 3 -8.35 -18.90 7.49
C ARG A 3 -9.87 -18.80 7.27
N ARG A 4 -10.60 -18.06 8.12
CA ARG A 4 -12.06 -17.85 8.00
C ARG A 4 -12.45 -16.48 7.43
N ARG A 5 -11.51 -15.54 7.31
CA ARG A 5 -11.74 -14.18 6.78
C ARG A 5 -10.54 -13.74 5.93
N PRO A 6 -10.37 -14.30 4.73
CA PRO A 6 -9.23 -13.95 3.86
C PRO A 6 -9.18 -12.46 3.52
N GLN A 7 -10.31 -11.75 3.51
CA GLN A 7 -10.41 -10.31 3.28
C GLN A 7 -9.64 -9.44 4.28
N VAL A 8 -9.30 -9.97 5.46
CA VAL A 8 -8.44 -9.28 6.45
C VAL A 8 -7.01 -9.15 5.93
N LEU A 9 -6.57 -9.99 4.99
CA LEU A 9 -5.24 -9.89 4.36
C LEU A 9 -5.03 -8.56 3.63
N TRP A 10 -6.10 -7.91 3.15
CA TRP A 10 -6.00 -6.57 2.57
C TRP A 10 -5.44 -5.55 3.56
N LEU A 11 -5.61 -5.74 4.87
CA LEU A 11 -5.02 -4.85 5.88
C LEU A 11 -3.49 -4.97 5.96
N LEU A 12 -2.87 -5.97 5.32
CA LEU A 12 -1.41 -6.07 5.20
C LEU A 12 -0.85 -5.14 4.11
N VAL A 13 -1.68 -4.65 3.19
CA VAL A 13 -1.26 -3.78 2.08
C VAL A 13 -0.43 -2.57 2.54
N PRO A 14 -0.88 -1.73 3.50
CA PRO A 14 -0.06 -0.59 3.93
C PRO A 14 1.33 -1.02 4.43
N TYR A 15 1.42 -2.11 5.18
CA TYR A 15 2.71 -2.62 5.69
C TYR A 15 3.63 -3.03 4.54
N VAL A 16 3.13 -3.77 3.56
CA VAL A 16 3.92 -4.17 2.38
C VAL A 16 4.36 -2.95 1.58
N LEU A 17 3.49 -1.95 1.43
CA LEU A 17 3.83 -0.71 0.73
C LEU A 17 4.91 0.09 1.44
N TYR A 18 4.86 0.21 2.77
CA TYR A 18 5.91 0.93 3.53
C TYR A 18 7.22 0.15 3.61
N LEU A 19 7.19 -1.18 3.74
CA LEU A 19 8.39 -2.01 3.62
C LEU A 19 9.00 -1.90 2.22
N GLY A 20 8.14 -1.88 1.21
CA GLY A 20 8.53 -1.61 -0.16
C GLY A 20 9.23 -0.26 -0.29
N ALA A 21 8.89 0.77 0.47
CA ALA A 21 9.54 2.09 0.36
C ALA A 21 11.01 2.10 0.82
N LEU A 22 11.45 1.15 1.65
CA LEU A 22 12.78 1.13 2.29
C LEU A 22 13.98 1.28 1.33
N PRO A 23 14.01 0.66 0.13
CA PRO A 23 15.11 0.84 -0.81
C PRO A 23 15.27 2.28 -1.35
N TRP A 24 14.25 3.13 -1.18
CA TRP A 24 14.17 4.46 -1.80
C TRP A 24 14.22 5.63 -0.81
N VAL A 25 14.19 5.39 0.50
CA VAL A 25 14.12 6.48 1.51
C VAL A 25 15.31 7.45 1.49
N ASN A 26 16.46 7.01 1.00
CA ASN A 26 17.69 7.81 0.88
C ASN A 26 18.14 7.98 -0.57
N ARG A 27 17.23 7.83 -1.54
CA ARG A 27 17.54 7.92 -2.96
C ARG A 27 16.56 8.87 -3.64
N VAL A 28 17.12 9.82 -4.39
CA VAL A 28 16.33 10.72 -5.25
C VAL A 28 16.00 10.03 -6.57
N GLU A 29 16.93 9.21 -7.08
CA GLU A 29 16.73 8.41 -8.27
C GLU A 29 16.12 7.03 -7.94
N PRO A 30 15.24 6.50 -8.81
CA PRO A 30 14.83 7.07 -10.09
C PRO A 30 13.82 8.21 -9.94
N VAL A 31 13.75 9.08 -10.94
CA VAL A 31 12.77 10.17 -11.02
C VAL A 31 11.68 9.80 -12.01
N VAL A 32 10.42 10.00 -11.64
CA VAL A 32 9.22 9.70 -12.46
C VAL A 32 8.41 10.98 -12.58
N PHE A 33 8.16 11.43 -13.82
CA PHE A 33 7.48 12.71 -14.12
C PHE A 33 8.09 13.92 -13.38
N GLY A 34 9.41 13.93 -13.18
CA GLY A 34 10.11 15.00 -12.45
C GLY A 34 10.05 14.90 -10.93
N LEU A 35 9.40 13.87 -10.37
CA LEU A 35 9.33 13.61 -8.93
C LEU A 35 10.21 12.42 -8.54
N PRO A 36 10.93 12.48 -7.40
CA PRO A 36 11.62 11.30 -6.87
C PRO A 36 10.64 10.14 -6.69
N PHE A 37 11.04 8.94 -7.09
CA PHE A 37 10.16 7.76 -7.09
C PHE A 37 9.48 7.52 -5.74
N LEU A 38 10.17 7.80 -4.64
CA LEU A 38 9.61 7.71 -3.29
C LEU A 38 8.32 8.52 -3.13
N PHE A 39 8.22 9.72 -3.71
CA PHE A 39 7.01 10.53 -3.64
C PHE A 39 5.86 9.90 -4.41
N VAL A 40 6.11 9.41 -5.63
CA VAL A 40 5.11 8.70 -6.43
C VAL A 40 4.63 7.45 -5.69
N TRP A 41 5.55 6.71 -5.08
CA TRP A 41 5.27 5.55 -4.26
C TRP A 41 4.41 5.89 -3.04
N MET A 42 4.73 6.97 -2.31
CA MET A 42 3.98 7.44 -1.15
C MET A 42 2.58 7.94 -1.50
N LEU A 43 2.42 8.62 -2.63
CA LEU A 43 1.09 8.99 -3.16
C LEU A 43 0.28 7.74 -3.48
N GLY A 44 0.89 6.76 -4.16
CA GLY A 44 0.29 5.45 -4.42
C GLY A 44 -0.14 4.77 -3.12
N ALA A 45 0.74 4.72 -2.12
CA ALA A 45 0.44 4.12 -0.82
C ALA A 45 -0.72 4.82 -0.09
N THR A 46 -0.78 6.14 -0.18
CA THR A 46 -1.85 6.95 0.40
C THR A 46 -3.21 6.62 -0.22
N VAL A 47 -3.28 6.42 -1.54
CA VAL A 47 -4.52 6.06 -2.24
C VAL A 47 -4.87 4.58 -2.07
N LEU A 48 -3.88 3.69 -2.10
CA LEU A 48 -4.09 2.24 -2.01
C LEU A 48 -4.51 1.79 -0.60
N THR A 49 -4.10 2.49 0.45
CA THR A 49 -4.47 2.16 1.83
C THR A 49 -5.99 2.19 2.09
N PRO A 50 -6.73 3.29 1.79
CA PRO A 50 -8.19 3.30 1.96
C PRO A 50 -8.89 2.32 1.01
N VAL A 51 -8.34 2.08 -0.19
CA VAL A 51 -8.87 1.03 -1.10
C VAL A 51 -8.78 -0.35 -0.46
N ALA A 52 -7.64 -0.68 0.17
CA ALA A 52 -7.47 -1.94 0.87
C ALA A 52 -8.45 -2.09 2.05
N VAL A 53 -8.63 -1.03 2.84
CA VAL A 53 -9.63 -1.00 3.92
C VAL A 53 -11.05 -1.19 3.37
N TRP A 54 -11.39 -0.54 2.26
CA TRP A 54 -12.68 -0.71 1.60
C TRP A 54 -12.89 -2.15 1.10
N LEU A 55 -11.86 -2.78 0.55
CA LEU A 55 -11.91 -4.18 0.11
C LEU A 55 -12.11 -5.13 1.30
N THR A 56 -11.45 -4.91 2.44
CA THR A 56 -11.72 -5.66 3.67
C THR A 56 -13.19 -5.53 4.09
N ARG A 57 -13.71 -4.30 4.15
CA ARG A 57 -15.11 -4.02 4.51
C ARG A 57 -16.09 -4.66 3.53
N ARG A 58 -15.81 -4.64 2.22
CA ARG A 58 -16.66 -5.22 1.20
C ARG A 58 -16.68 -6.75 1.29
N GLY A 59 -15.55 -7.37 1.59
CA GLY A 59 -15.43 -8.82 1.79
C GLY A 59 -16.14 -9.31 3.05
N ASP A 60 -16.21 -8.49 4.10
CA ASP A 60 -16.95 -8.81 5.33
C ASP A 60 -18.48 -8.71 5.18
N ARG A 61 -18.97 -8.09 4.10
CA ARG A 61 -20.40 -7.93 3.80
C ARG A 61 -20.97 -8.98 2.83
N ARG A 62 -20.13 -9.86 2.30
CA ARG A 62 -20.52 -10.99 1.45
C ARG A 62 -20.52 -12.26 2.28
#